data_AF-A0A3B4F712-F1
#
_entry.id   AF-A0A3B4F712-F1
#
_cell.length_a   1.000
_cell.length_b   1.000
_cell.length_c   1.000
_cell.angle_alpha   90.00
_cell.angle_beta   90.00
_cell.angle_gamma   90.00
#
_symmetry.space_group_name_H-M   'P 1'
#
loop_
_entity.id
_entity.type
_entity.pdbx_description
1 polymer ?
#
loop_
_entity_poly.entity_id
_entity_poly.type
_entity_poly.pdbx_seq_one_letter_code
_entity_poly.pdbx_strand_id
1 'polypeptide(L)'
;MVSYFHFDRMNVVEPEAGEWNNYFHRFLEGQMVFGSWYDHVNGWWKKKQTYSNIHYMFYEDMIEDTEREIDKLCSFLGLSRSAEEKKMISGGVQFDNMKKNEMANYSTAPVMDFKISPFMRKGTVGDWKNHFTVAQNEVFDEDYKKKMKDPTLQFRTEI
;
A
#
# COMPACT_ATOMS: atom_id res chain seq x y z
N MET A 1 -7.03 -1.88 1.85
CA MET A 1 -8.12 -1.72 2.85
C MET A 1 -7.67 -1.95 4.28
N VAL A 2 -7.21 -3.16 4.70
CA VAL A 2 -6.83 -3.44 6.11
C VAL A 2 -5.86 -2.40 6.69
N SER A 3 -4.80 -2.04 5.95
CA SER A 3 -3.86 -1.02 6.43
C SER A 3 -4.50 0.35 6.62
N TYR A 4 -5.45 0.72 5.75
CA TYR A 4 -6.17 1.99 5.83
C TYR A 4 -7.11 2.01 7.05
N PHE A 5 -7.81 0.91 7.31
CA PHE A 5 -8.63 0.76 8.52
C PHE A 5 -7.82 1.00 9.81
N HIS A 6 -6.63 0.41 9.93
CA HIS A 6 -5.78 0.64 11.10
C HIS A 6 -5.21 2.06 11.15
N PHE A 7 -4.93 2.66 9.99
CA PHE A 7 -4.48 4.04 9.89
C PHE A 7 -5.57 5.02 10.38
N ASP A 8 -6.80 4.88 9.91
CA ASP A 8 -7.93 5.73 10.32
C ASP A 8 -8.28 5.54 11.80
N ARG A 9 -8.03 4.34 12.35
CA ARG A 9 -8.23 4.10 13.79
C ARG A 9 -7.20 4.80 14.67
N MET A 10 -5.95 4.95 14.21
CA MET A 10 -4.89 5.59 15.00
C MET A 10 -4.75 7.09 14.70
N ASN A 11 -5.16 7.55 13.53
CA ASN A 11 -5.01 8.95 13.12
C ASN A 11 -6.19 9.80 13.59
N VAL A 12 -5.93 10.73 14.52
CA VAL A 12 -6.98 11.55 15.16
C VAL A 12 -7.53 12.67 14.26
N VAL A 13 -6.98 12.86 13.06
CA VAL A 13 -7.42 13.88 12.09
C VAL A 13 -8.37 13.28 11.05
N GLU A 14 -8.31 11.98 10.82
CA GLU A 14 -9.17 11.28 9.87
C GLU A 14 -10.59 11.10 10.46
N PRO A 15 -11.63 10.99 9.61
CA PRO A 15 -12.93 10.53 10.05
C PRO A 15 -12.83 9.17 10.74
N GLU A 16 -13.63 8.95 11.78
CA GLU A 16 -13.62 7.68 12.50
C GLU A 16 -13.81 6.49 11.53
N ALA A 17 -12.96 5.48 11.70
CA ALA A 17 -13.04 4.24 10.94
C ALA A 17 -14.37 3.50 11.21
N GLY A 18 -14.85 3.56 12.45
CA GLY A 18 -15.99 2.78 12.92
C GLY A 18 -15.70 1.28 12.91
N GLU A 19 -16.76 0.48 12.83
CA GLU A 19 -16.67 -0.98 12.77
C GLU A 19 -16.19 -1.49 11.41
N TRP A 20 -15.46 -2.61 11.41
CA TRP A 20 -14.87 -3.21 10.21
C TRP A 20 -15.88 -3.43 9.07
N ASN A 21 -17.08 -3.92 9.36
CA ASN A 21 -18.09 -4.19 8.35
C ASN A 21 -18.58 -2.91 7.65
N ASN A 22 -18.77 -1.83 8.41
CA ASN A 22 -19.16 -0.54 7.83
C ASN A 22 -18.01 0.05 7.02
N TYR A 23 -16.78 -0.08 7.50
CA TYR A 23 -15.59 0.35 6.78
C TYR A 23 -15.41 -0.39 5.45
N PHE A 24 -15.66 -1.70 5.44
CA PHE A 24 -15.64 -2.54 4.24
C PHE A 24 -16.59 -2.01 3.17
N HIS A 25 -17.85 -1.71 3.53
CA HIS A 25 -18.83 -1.18 2.58
C HIS A 25 -18.46 0.22 2.08
N ARG A 26 -18.04 1.13 2.98
CA ARG A 26 -17.55 2.46 2.59
C ARG A 26 -16.39 2.40 1.62
N PHE A 27 -15.45 1.47 1.83
CA PHE A 27 -14.30 1.29 0.95
C PHE A 27 -14.72 0.86 -0.47
N LEU A 28 -15.64 -0.11 -0.58
CA LEU A 28 -16.17 -0.57 -1.88
C LEU A 28 -16.92 0.55 -2.61
N GLU A 29 -17.68 1.36 -1.89
CA GLU A 29 -18.41 2.51 -2.45
C GLU A 29 -17.50 3.70 -2.75
N GLY A 30 -16.20 3.63 -2.43
CA GLY A 30 -15.24 4.71 -2.61
C GLY A 30 -15.46 5.90 -1.68
N GLN A 31 -16.18 5.72 -0.56
CA GLN A 31 -16.46 6.74 0.46
C GLN A 31 -15.29 6.86 1.46
N MET A 32 -14.09 7.02 0.89
CA MET A 32 -12.84 7.23 1.61
C MET A 32 -12.32 8.64 1.36
N VAL A 33 -11.41 9.14 2.19
CA VAL A 33 -10.89 10.52 2.05
C VAL A 33 -10.26 10.80 0.69
N PHE A 34 -9.65 9.78 0.05
CA PHE A 34 -9.10 9.87 -1.30
C PHE A 34 -10.00 9.26 -2.40
N GLY A 35 -11.26 8.94 -2.07
CA GLY A 35 -12.21 8.35 -3.02
C GLY A 35 -11.99 6.86 -3.29
N SER A 36 -12.43 6.41 -4.47
CA SER A 36 -12.35 5.02 -4.91
C SER A 36 -10.91 4.58 -5.19
N TRP A 37 -10.48 3.52 -4.52
CA TRP A 37 -9.18 2.88 -4.80
C TRP A 37 -9.09 2.41 -6.26
N TYR A 38 -10.18 1.86 -6.80
CA TYR A 38 -10.24 1.38 -8.18
C TYR A 38 -9.99 2.51 -9.18
N ASP A 39 -10.64 3.65 -9.01
CA ASP A 39 -10.48 4.79 -9.91
C ASP A 39 -9.06 5.35 -9.84
N HIS A 40 -8.48 5.40 -8.63
CA HIS A 40 -7.13 5.86 -8.40
C HIS A 40 -6.10 5.00 -9.14
N VAL A 41 -6.09 3.68 -8.93
CA VAL A 41 -5.09 2.80 -9.54
C VAL A 41 -5.25 2.69 -11.06
N ASN A 42 -6.49 2.59 -11.56
CA ASN A 42 -6.74 2.57 -13.01
C ASN A 42 -6.35 3.89 -13.67
N GLY A 43 -6.65 5.02 -13.02
CA GLY A 43 -6.32 6.35 -13.51
C GLY A 43 -4.81 6.53 -13.69
N TRP A 44 -4.02 6.20 -12.66
CA TRP A 44 -2.56 6.26 -12.72
C TRP A 44 -1.96 5.23 -13.68
N TRP A 45 -2.51 4.03 -13.73
CA TRP A 45 -2.08 3.00 -14.68
C TRP A 45 -2.27 3.46 -16.12
N LYS A 46 -3.44 4.01 -16.46
CA LYS A 46 -3.70 4.59 -17.78
C LYS A 46 -2.76 5.75 -18.07
N LYS A 47 -2.54 6.64 -17.09
CA LYS A 47 -1.68 7.81 -17.27
C LYS A 47 -0.25 7.42 -17.59
N LYS A 48 0.33 6.43 -16.90
CA LYS A 48 1.71 5.97 -17.14
C LYS A 48 1.95 5.44 -18.56
N GLN A 49 0.91 4.96 -19.25
CA GLN A 49 1.04 4.50 -20.65
C GLN A 49 1.28 5.66 -21.63
N THR A 50 0.92 6.89 -21.23
CA THR A 50 0.99 8.08 -22.09
C THR A 50 2.01 9.11 -21.60
N TYR A 51 2.52 8.95 -20.38
CA TYR A 51 3.41 9.92 -19.75
C TYR A 51 4.60 9.21 -19.13
N SER A 52 5.77 9.41 -19.72
CA SER A 52 7.01 8.70 -19.39
C SER A 52 7.58 9.04 -18.01
N ASN A 53 7.20 10.18 -17.43
CA ASN A 53 7.69 10.62 -16.12
C ASN A 53 6.85 10.05 -14.96
N ILE A 54 6.33 8.83 -15.10
CA ILE A 54 5.67 8.08 -14.04
C ILE A 54 6.32 6.71 -13.93
N HIS A 55 6.91 6.44 -12.77
CA HIS A 55 7.33 5.10 -12.38
C HIS A 55 6.23 4.46 -11.54
N TYR A 56 5.59 3.43 -12.09
CA TYR A 56 4.53 2.71 -11.40
C TYR A 56 5.11 1.44 -10.77
N MET A 57 4.98 1.30 -9.45
CA MET A 57 5.51 0.18 -8.68
C MET A 57 4.38 -0.56 -7.96
N PHE A 58 4.59 -1.85 -7.70
CA PHE A 58 3.69 -2.66 -6.90
C PHE A 58 4.31 -2.91 -5.53
N TYR A 59 3.50 -2.82 -4.48
CA TYR A 59 3.97 -3.09 -3.12
C TYR A 59 4.48 -4.53 -2.99
N GLU A 60 3.83 -5.45 -3.69
CA GLU A 60 4.14 -6.86 -3.70
C GLU A 60 5.49 -7.13 -4.33
N ASP A 61 5.83 -6.42 -5.42
CA ASP A 61 7.14 -6.52 -6.06
C ASP A 61 8.26 -6.03 -5.14
N MET A 62 8.01 -4.97 -4.36
CA MET A 62 8.99 -4.43 -3.41
C MET A 62 9.29 -5.39 -2.26
N ILE A 63 8.31 -6.18 -1.83
CA ILE A 63 8.50 -7.21 -0.80
C ILE A 63 9.19 -8.44 -1.39
N GLU A 64 8.77 -8.89 -2.57
CA GLU A 64 9.33 -10.08 -3.21
C GLU A 64 10.79 -9.90 -3.60
N ASP A 65 11.14 -8.74 -4.17
CA ASP A 65 12.49 -8.47 -4.69
C ASP A 65 12.81 -6.98 -4.59
N THR A 66 13.17 -6.54 -3.39
CA THR A 66 13.51 -5.14 -3.10
C THR A 66 14.68 -4.63 -3.96
N GLU A 67 15.67 -5.48 -4.25
CA GLU A 67 16.86 -5.07 -5.03
C GLU A 67 16.50 -4.80 -6.49
N ARG A 68 15.68 -5.65 -7.10
CA ARG A 68 15.14 -5.43 -8.45
C ARG A 68 14.33 -4.13 -8.53
N GLU A 69 13.51 -3.84 -7.53
CA GLU A 69 12.72 -2.61 -7.51
C GLU A 69 13.60 -1.35 -7.31
N ILE A 70 14.68 -1.45 -6.52
CA ILE A 70 15.70 -0.39 -6.42
C ILE A 70 16.38 -0.16 -7.78
N ASP A 71 16.71 -1.21 -8.52
CA ASP A 71 17.33 -1.11 -9.86
C ASP A 71 16.42 -0.44 -10.89
N LYS A 72 15.14 -0.81 -10.88
CA LYS A 72 14.11 -0.18 -11.72
C LYS A 72 13.98 1.32 -11.38
N LEU A 73 13.94 1.67 -10.10
CA LEU A 73 13.85 3.06 -9.66
C LEU A 73 15.10 3.86 -10.04
N CYS A 74 16.30 3.30 -9.87
CA CYS A 74 17.55 3.92 -10.31
C CYS A 74 17.52 4.20 -11.81
N SER A 75 17.11 3.21 -12.61
CA SER A 75 17.00 3.33 -14.07
C SER A 75 16.02 4.43 -14.46
N PHE A 76 14.85 4.50 -13.81
CA PHE A 76 13.86 5.54 -14.05
C PHE A 76 14.38 6.95 -13.72
N LEU A 77 15.14 7.10 -12.63
CA LEU A 77 15.73 8.37 -12.21
C LEU A 77 17.00 8.74 -13.00
N GLY A 78 17.48 7.88 -13.91
CA GLY A 78 18.73 8.08 -14.62
C GLY A 78 19.97 8.02 -13.71
N LEU A 79 19.89 7.26 -12.62
CA LEU A 79 20.96 7.14 -11.63
C LEU A 79 21.74 5.84 -11.81
N SER A 80 23.07 5.95 -11.89
CA SER A 80 23.99 4.82 -11.73
C SER A 80 24.48 4.80 -10.29
N ARG A 81 24.09 3.77 -9.53
CA ARG A 81 24.52 3.53 -8.13
C ARG A 81 25.40 2.28 -8.05
N SER A 82 26.38 2.29 -7.15
CA SER A 82 27.25 1.13 -6.92
C SER A 82 26.47 -0.02 -6.25
N ALA A 83 27.01 -1.24 -6.31
CA ALA A 83 26.41 -2.38 -5.63
C ALA A 83 26.35 -2.16 -4.10
N GLU A 84 27.37 -1.51 -3.55
CA GLU A 84 27.47 -1.17 -2.13
C GLU A 84 26.40 -0.15 -1.72
N GLU A 85 26.16 0.89 -2.53
CA GLU A 85 25.11 1.88 -2.29
C GLU A 85 23.72 1.22 -2.34
N LYS A 86 23.46 0.38 -3.35
CA LYS A 86 22.18 -0.34 -3.48
C LYS A 86 21.95 -1.28 -2.30
N LYS A 87 22.99 -1.99 -1.85
CA LYS A 87 22.93 -2.85 -0.67
C LYS A 87 22.67 -2.06 0.61
N MET A 88 23.27 -0.89 0.75
CA MET A 88 23.02 0.03 1.87
C MET A 88 21.56 0.50 1.89
N ILE A 89 21.02 0.91 0.73
CA ILE A 89 19.61 1.31 0.58
C ILE A 89 18.70 0.13 0.91
N SER A 90 18.92 -1.03 0.28
CA SER A 90 18.15 -2.26 0.50
C SER A 90 18.10 -2.62 1.98
N GLY A 91 19.23 -2.55 2.69
CA GLY A 91 19.29 -2.76 4.14
C GLY A 91 18.49 -1.71 4.92
N GLY A 92 18.59 -0.43 4.57
CA GLY A 92 17.88 0.66 5.25
C GLY A 92 16.37 0.62 5.09
N VAL A 93 15.86 0.15 3.95
CA VAL A 93 14.42 0.09 3.65
C VAL A 93 13.75 -1.22 4.09
N GLN A 94 14.48 -2.13 4.72
CA GLN A 94 13.87 -3.32 5.33
C GLN A 94 12.86 -2.91 6.40
N PHE A 95 11.72 -3.60 6.45
CA PHE A 95 10.61 -3.24 7.34
C PHE A 95 11.03 -3.09 8.80
N ASP A 96 11.78 -4.05 9.34
CA ASP A 96 12.22 -4.02 10.73
C ASP A 96 13.20 -2.87 11.04
N ASN A 97 13.97 -2.43 10.04
CA ASN A 97 14.86 -1.29 10.16
C ASN A 97 14.07 0.02 10.10
N MET A 98 13.15 0.15 9.14
CA MET A 98 12.26 1.32 9.05
C MET A 98 11.37 1.47 10.28
N LYS A 99 10.88 0.36 10.85
CA LYS A 99 10.06 0.34 12.07
C LYS A 99 10.79 0.91 13.30
N LYS A 100 12.10 0.75 13.37
CA LYS A 100 12.95 1.30 14.45
C LYS A 100 13.44 2.72 14.17
N ASN A 101 13.34 3.19 12.93
CA ASN A 101 13.80 4.51 12.53
C ASN A 101 12.74 5.59 12.82
N GLU A 102 13.01 6.48 13.78
CA GLU A 102 12.12 7.57 14.17
C GLU A 102 11.78 8.55 13.04
N MET A 103 12.64 8.64 12.02
CA MET A 103 12.38 9.47 10.84
C MET A 103 11.38 8.83 9.86
N ALA A 104 11.11 7.52 9.99
CA ALA A 104 10.27 6.77 9.06
C ALA A 104 9.01 6.19 9.73
N ASN A 105 9.06 5.88 11.02
CA ASN A 105 7.99 5.16 11.73
C ASN A 105 6.90 6.06 12.32
N TYR A 106 6.98 7.38 12.11
CA TYR A 106 6.03 8.38 12.58
C TYR A 106 5.92 8.50 14.11
N SER A 107 6.85 7.95 14.90
CA SER A 107 6.78 7.97 16.38
C SER A 107 6.72 9.38 16.98
N THR A 108 7.18 10.38 16.24
CA THR A 108 7.18 11.80 16.64
C THR A 108 5.94 12.57 16.17
N ALA A 109 5.05 11.95 15.39
CA ALA A 109 3.85 12.60 14.87
C ALA A 109 2.74 12.65 15.95
N PRO A 110 2.32 13.84 16.40
CA PRO A 110 1.39 13.98 17.53
C PRO A 110 -0.05 13.55 17.21
N VAL A 111 -0.36 13.35 15.92
CA VAL A 111 -1.70 12.98 15.43
C VAL A 111 -1.91 11.47 15.37
N MET A 112 -0.90 10.67 15.70
CA MET A 112 -0.96 9.21 15.63
C MET A 112 -1.03 8.62 17.04
N ASP A 113 -2.12 7.93 17.37
CA ASP A 113 -2.27 7.18 18.61
C ASP A 113 -1.69 5.76 18.48
N PHE A 114 -0.40 5.65 18.82
CA PHE A 114 0.33 4.38 18.79
C PHE A 114 -0.18 3.33 19.79
N LYS A 115 -1.06 3.68 20.74
CA LYS A 115 -1.72 2.70 21.61
C LYS A 115 -2.77 1.88 20.86
N ILE A 116 -3.32 2.43 19.78
CA ILE A 116 -4.33 1.77 18.94
C ILE A 116 -3.66 0.89 17.88
N SER A 117 -2.68 1.45 17.16
CA SER A 117 -1.89 0.73 16.18
C SER A 117 -0.56 1.45 15.97
N PRO A 118 0.57 0.74 15.82
CA PRO A 118 1.77 1.36 15.29
C PRO A 118 1.58 1.69 13.79
N PHE A 119 2.24 2.76 13.33
CA PHE A 119 2.27 3.14 11.91
C PHE A 119 2.92 2.02 11.05
N MET A 120 4.11 1.57 11.44
CA MET A 120 4.77 0.41 10.86
C MET A 120 4.20 -0.89 11.47
N ARG A 121 3.02 -1.30 10.98
CA ARG A 121 2.21 -2.39 11.58
C ARG A 121 2.76 -3.79 11.32
N LYS A 122 2.61 -4.31 10.10
CA LYS A 122 3.00 -5.69 9.72
C LYS A 122 3.97 -5.82 8.55
N GLY A 123 3.93 -4.91 7.57
CA GLY A 123 4.88 -4.94 6.45
C GLY A 123 4.81 -6.21 5.59
N THR A 124 3.62 -6.76 5.36
CA THR A 124 3.44 -8.04 4.68
C THR A 124 2.27 -8.03 3.71
N VAL A 125 2.34 -8.89 2.70
CA VAL A 125 1.26 -9.15 1.75
C VAL A 125 0.37 -10.28 2.28
N GLY A 126 -0.94 -10.18 2.05
CA GLY A 126 -1.89 -11.24 2.41
C GLY A 126 -2.57 -11.10 3.76
N ASP A 127 -2.29 -10.05 4.56
CA ASP A 127 -2.93 -9.87 5.87
C ASP A 127 -4.45 -9.67 5.81
N TRP A 128 -5.01 -9.40 4.63
CA TRP A 128 -6.44 -9.39 4.39
C TRP A 128 -7.13 -10.71 4.79
N LYS A 129 -6.45 -11.85 4.64
CA LYS A 129 -6.97 -13.17 5.02
C LYS A 129 -7.29 -13.30 6.51
N ASN A 130 -6.66 -12.48 7.35
CA ASN A 130 -6.89 -12.46 8.80
C ASN A 130 -8.05 -11.55 9.21
N HIS A 131 -8.68 -10.83 8.27
CA HIS A 131 -9.69 -9.80 8.56
C HIS A 131 -10.98 -10.03 7.80
N PHE A 132 -10.90 -10.47 6.54
CA PHE A 132 -12.06 -10.72 5.71
C PHE A 132 -12.74 -12.01 6.14
N THR A 133 -14.06 -11.97 6.26
CA THR A 133 -14.84 -13.21 6.24
C THR A 133 -14.89 -13.77 4.82
N VAL A 134 -15.24 -15.05 4.67
CA VAL A 134 -15.44 -15.67 3.34
C VAL A 134 -16.46 -14.88 2.51
N ALA A 135 -17.59 -14.50 3.12
CA ALA A 135 -18.63 -13.73 2.45
C ALA A 135 -18.14 -12.33 2.02
N GLN A 136 -17.34 -11.65 2.85
CA GLN A 136 -16.73 -10.38 2.46
C GLN A 136 -15.76 -10.55 1.28
N ASN A 137 -14.98 -11.62 1.28
CA ASN A 137 -14.07 -11.89 0.18
C ASN A 137 -14.83 -12.12 -1.14
N GLU A 138 -15.90 -12.92 -1.12
CA GLU A 138 -16.73 -13.16 -2.30
C GLU A 138 -17.32 -11.85 -2.86
N VAL A 139 -17.87 -11.00 -2.00
CA VAL A 139 -18.40 -9.68 -2.39
C VAL A 139 -17.31 -8.78 -2.97
N PHE A 140 -16.13 -8.74 -2.33
CA PHE A 140 -15.00 -7.95 -2.80
C PHE A 140 -14.48 -8.44 -4.15
N ASP A 141 -14.36 -9.75 -4.35
CA ASP A 141 -13.88 -10.36 -5.59
C ASP A 141 -14.83 -10.07 -6.76
N GLU A 142 -16.14 -10.10 -6.53
CA GLU A 142 -17.12 -9.71 -7.54
C GLU A 142 -17.02 -8.23 -7.90
N ASP A 143 -16.91 -7.34 -6.92
CA ASP A 143 -16.77 -5.90 -7.18
C ASP A 143 -15.44 -5.60 -7.88
N TYR A 144 -14.35 -6.21 -7.41
CA TYR A 144 -13.02 -6.10 -8.03
C TYR A 144 -13.06 -6.51 -9.50
N LYS A 145 -13.66 -7.65 -9.85
CA LYS A 145 -13.81 -8.09 -11.27
C LYS A 145 -14.63 -7.10 -12.10
N LYS A 146 -15.64 -6.46 -11.51
CA LYS A 146 -16.47 -5.46 -12.21
C LYS A 146 -15.71 -4.15 -12.43
N LYS A 147 -14.82 -3.75 -11.52
CA LYS A 147 -14.13 -2.45 -11.53
C LYS A 147 -12.75 -2.50 -12.18
N MET A 148 -12.02 -3.60 -12.03
CA MET A 148 -10.66 -3.82 -12.55
C MET A 148 -10.70 -4.61 -13.86
N LYS A 149 -11.09 -3.93 -14.94
CA LYS A 149 -11.30 -4.58 -16.25
C LYS A 149 -10.07 -4.60 -17.16
N ASP A 150 -9.05 -3.80 -16.88
CA ASP A 150 -7.83 -3.76 -17.70
C ASP A 150 -6.96 -4.99 -17.39
N PRO A 151 -6.82 -5.95 -18.31
CA PRO A 151 -6.06 -7.17 -18.05
C PRO A 151 -4.55 -6.91 -17.90
N THR A 152 -4.07 -5.72 -18.27
CA THR A 152 -2.66 -5.35 -18.13
C THR A 152 -2.31 -4.83 -16.73
N LEU A 153 -3.32 -4.50 -15.90
CA LEU A 153 -3.14 -4.11 -14.51
C LEU A 153 -3.59 -5.24 -13.59
N GLN A 154 -2.62 -5.97 -13.04
CA GLN A 154 -2.88 -7.10 -12.16
C GLN A 154 -2.18 -6.89 -10.82
N PHE A 155 -2.95 -6.94 -9.73
CA PHE A 155 -2.43 -6.92 -8.37
C PHE A 155 -2.33 -8.33 -7.83
N ARG A 156 -1.28 -8.60 -7.05
CA ARG A 156 -1.12 -9.86 -6.32
C ARG A 156 -1.66 -9.68 -4.90
N THR A 157 -2.37 -10.67 -4.40
CA THR A 157 -2.93 -10.64 -3.04
C THR A 157 -2.14 -11.51 -2.06
N GLU A 158 -1.10 -12.17 -2.54
CA GLU A 158 -0.17 -13.05 -1.85
C GLU A 158 1.18 -13.07 -2.60
N ILE A 159 2.24 -13.43 -1.88
CA ILE A 159 3.60 -13.67 -2.39
C ILE A 159 4.00 -15.07 -1.96
#